data_AF-A0A2G6UG57-F1
#
_entry.id   AF-A0A2G6UG57-F1
#
_cell.length_a   1.000
_cell.length_b   1.000
_cell.length_c   1.000
_cell.angle_alpha   90.00
_cell.angle_beta   90.00
_cell.angle_gamma   90.00
#
_symmetry.space_group_name_H-M   'P 1'
#
loop_
_entity.id
_entity.type
_entity.pdbx_description
1 polymer ?
#
loop_
_entity_poly.entity_id
_entity_poly.type
_entity_poly.pdbx_seq_one_letter_code
_entity_poly.pdbx_strand_id
1 'polypeptide(L)' 'MSNEMFPLTSEELEEIIRGLKARLEDDSYQEEWVKIHDELMIKEKQLKELILQNNIL' A
#
# COMPACT_ATOMS: atom_id res chain seq x y z
N MET A 1 -12.74 23.09 -7.40
CA MET A 1 -11.47 22.36 -7.52
C MET A 1 -11.73 20.95 -7.03
N SER A 2 -12.25 20.09 -7.91
CA SER A 2 -12.38 18.67 -7.60
C SER A 2 -10.96 18.13 -7.59
N ASN A 3 -10.37 17.98 -6.40
CA ASN A 3 -9.20 17.16 -6.25
C ASN A 3 -9.71 15.73 -6.45
N GLU A 4 -9.86 15.32 -7.71
CA GLU A 4 -10.11 13.94 -8.11
C GLU A 4 -8.87 13.16 -7.65
N MET A 5 -8.80 12.86 -6.34
CA MET A 5 -7.93 11.84 -5.80
C MET A 5 -8.48 10.53 -6.36
N PHE A 6 -8.12 10.24 -7.61
CA PHE A 6 -8.32 8.91 -8.16
C PHE A 6 -7.74 7.91 -7.16
N PRO A 7 -8.47 6.83 -6.84
CA PRO A 7 -7.89 5.77 -6.03
C PRO A 7 -6.61 5.32 -6.73
N LEU A 8 -5.53 5.16 -5.95
CA LEU A 8 -4.26 4.63 -6.45
C LEU A 8 -4.53 3.37 -7.26
N THR A 9 -3.87 3.25 -8.42
CA THR A 9 -4.00 2.06 -9.26
C THR A 9 -3.41 0.83 -8.58
N SER A 10 -3.74 -0.38 -9.08
CA SER A 10 -3.19 -1.63 -8.53
C SER A 10 -1.68 -1.66 -8.64
N GLU A 11 -1.13 -1.18 -9.76
CA GLU A 11 0.32 -1.11 -10.01
C GLU A 11 1.00 -0.15 -9.03
N GLU A 12 0.45 1.05 -8.81
CA GLU A 12 0.98 2.00 -7.84
C GLU A 12 0.91 1.46 -6.40
N LEU A 13 -0.18 0.80 -6.03
CA LEU A 13 -0.31 0.15 -4.72
C LEU A 13 0.73 -0.97 -4.54
N GLU A 14 0.97 -1.77 -5.58
CA GLU A 14 2.00 -2.81 -5.56
C GLU A 14 3.42 -2.22 -5.42
N GLU A 15 3.73 -1.12 -6.10
CA GLU A 15 5.02 -0.43 -5.96
C GLU A 15 5.22 0.11 -4.54
N ILE A 16 4.19 0.73 -3.95
CA ILE A 16 4.23 1.21 -2.56
C ILE A 16 4.45 0.04 -1.59
N ILE A 17 3.71 -1.06 -1.76
CA ILE A 17 3.83 -2.27 -0.94
C ILE A 17 5.25 -2.85 -1.02
N ARG A 18 5.86 -2.91 -2.21
CA ARG A 18 7.24 -3.38 -2.38
C ARG A 18 8.24 -2.48 -1.65
N GLY A 19 8.07 -1.17 -1.75
CA GLY A 19 8.90 -0.20 -1.02
C GLY A 19 8.79 -0.35 0.50
N LEU A 20 7.58 -0.57 1.01
CA LEU A 20 7.34 -0.79 2.44
C LEU A 20 7.95 -2.11 2.92
N LYS A 21 7.82 -3.19 2.14
CA LYS A 21 8.46 -4.47 2.44
C LYS A 21 9.99 -4.36 2.48
N ALA A 22 10.58 -3.67 1.51
CA ALA A 22 12.03 -3.43 1.51
C ALA A 22 12.51 -2.64 2.74
N ARG A 23 11.73 -1.65 3.20
CA ARG A 23 12.03 -0.91 4.45
C ARG A 23 11.86 -1.78 5.70
N LEU A 24 10.95 -2.74 5.69
CA LEU A 24 10.83 -3.71 6.79
C LEU A 24 12.01 -4.68 6.84
N GLU A 25 12.69 -4.94 5.72
CA GLU A 25 13.89 -5.77 5.68
C GLU A 25 15.17 -5.01 6.08
N ASP A 26 15.10 -3.68 6.20
CA ASP A 26 16.22 -2.82 6.58
C ASP A 26 16.15 -2.44 8.06
N ASP A 27 17.13 -2.91 8.84
CA ASP A 27 17.24 -2.66 10.28
C ASP A 27 17.37 -1.16 10.63
N SER A 28 17.74 -0.30 9.68
CA SER A 28 17.79 1.16 9.87
C SER A 28 16.42 1.77 10.15
N TYR A 29 15.34 1.06 9.79
CA TYR A 29 13.95 1.49 10.00
C TYR A 29 13.29 0.79 11.20
N GLN A 30 14.03 0.09 12.06
CA GLN A 30 13.45 -0.61 13.23
C GLN A 30 12.61 0.29 14.13
N GLU A 31 12.99 1.57 14.31
CA GLU A 31 12.21 2.52 15.11
C GLU A 31 10.85 2.84 14.48
N GLU A 32 10.74 2.70 13.16
CA GLU A 32 9.54 3.00 12.38
C GLU A 32 8.79 1.74 11.92
N TRP A 33 9.30 0.54 12.25
CA TRP A 33 8.73 -0.74 11.80
C TRP A 33 7.23 -0.86 12.04
N VAL A 34 6.76 -0.45 13.23
CA VAL A 34 5.33 -0.51 13.56
C VAL A 34 4.51 0.37 12.61
N LYS A 35 5.00 1.56 12.28
CA LYS A 35 4.32 2.48 11.35
C LYS A 35 4.37 1.96 9.92
N ILE A 36 5.51 1.45 9.48
CA ILE A 36 5.70 0.88 8.14
C ILE A 36 4.80 -0.35 7.97
N HIS A 37 4.71 -1.19 9.00
CA HIS A 37 3.84 -2.36 9.01
C HIS A 37 2.35 -1.96 9.00
N ASP A 38 1.93 -0.96 9.77
CA ASP A 38 0.56 -0.47 9.76
C ASP A 38 0.17 0.10 8.39
N GLU A 39 1.05 0.93 7.81
CA GLU A 39 0.88 1.46 6.45
C GLU A 39 0.82 0.33 5.42
N LEU A 40 1.68 -0.68 5.54
CA LEU A 40 1.67 -1.85 4.66
C LEU A 40 0.33 -2.60 4.71
N MET A 41 -0.22 -2.83 5.91
CA MET A 41 -1.53 -3.48 6.05
C MET A 41 -2.65 -2.67 5.40
N ILE A 42 -2.63 -1.34 5.53
CA ILE A 42 -3.61 -0.47 4.89
C ILE A 42 -3.49 -0.59 3.36
N LYS A 43 -2.28 -0.54 2.80
CA LYS A 43 -2.06 -0.64 1.36
C LYS A 43 -2.43 -2.01 0.80
N GLU A 44 -2.09 -3.10 1.49
CA GLU A 44 -2.48 -4.45 1.09
C GLU A 44 -4.00 -4.62 1.14
N LYS A 45 -4.68 -4.04 2.12
CA LYS A 45 -6.15 -4.02 2.18
C LYS A 45 -6.73 -3.25 0.99
N GLN A 46 -6.21 -2.05 0.69
CA GLN A 46 -6.64 -1.26 -0.46
C GLN A 46 -6.46 -2.02 -1.78
N LEU A 47 -5.32 -2.69 -1.97
CA LEU A 47 -5.06 -3.50 -3.16
C LEU A 47 -6.06 -4.66 -3.27
N LYS A 48 -6.33 -5.35 -2.16
CA LYS A 48 -7.30 -6.45 -2.12
C LYS A 48 -8.72 -5.96 -2.43
N GLU A 49 -9.12 -4.81 -1.91
CA GLU A 49 -10.42 -4.20 -2.21
C GLU A 49 -10.51 -3.79 -3.69
N LEU A 50 -9.45 -3.23 -4.26
CA LEU A 50 -9.40 -2.86 -5.68
C LEU A 50 -9.49 -4.08 -6.60
N ILE A 51 -8.75 -5.14 -6.30
CA ILE A 51 -8.81 -6.41 -7.06
C ILE A 51 -10.22 -7.02 -6.94
N LEU A 52 -10.81 -6.99 -5.75
CA LEU A 52 -12.17 -7.50 -5.54
C LEU A 52 -13.20 -6.70 -6.35
N GLN A 53 -13.10 -5.37 -6.36
CA GLN A 53 -13.97 -4.51 -7.17
C GLN A 53 -13.82 -4.80 -8.67
N ASN A 54 -12.59 -4.97 -9.15
CA ASN A 54 -12.32 -5.30 -10.55
C ASN A 54 -12.80 -6.72 -10.95
N ASN A 55 -12.81 -7.67 -10.02
CA ASN A 55 -13.26 -9.05 -10.29
C ASN A 55 -14.78 -9.24 -10.16
N ILE A 56 -15.49 -8.30 -9.54
CA ILE A 56 -16.96 -8.32 -9.40
C ILE A 56 -17.66 -7.66 -10.61
N LEU A 57 -16.91 -6.96 -11.47
CA LEU A 57 -17.37 -6.35 -12.73
C LEU A 57 -17.10 -7.27 -13.93
#